data_AF-A0A0L7KVG9-F1
#
_entry.id   AF-A0A0L7KVG9-F1
#
_cell.length_a   1.000
_cell.length_b   1.000
_cell.length_c   1.000
_cell.angle_alpha   90.00
_cell.angle_beta   90.00
_cell.angle_gamma   90.00
#
_symmetry.space_group_name_H-M   'P 1'
#
loop_
_entity.id
_entity.type
_entity.pdbx_description
1 polymer ?
#
loop_
_entity_poly.entity_id
_entity_poly.type
_entity_poly.pdbx_seq_one_letter_code
_entity_poly.pdbx_strand_id
1 'polypeptide(L)'
;MYNNLRLKSKLKKIFSDIMTSLQKFSYSAMENDGIVRGWLSHILYFVVVHPHDLEMVLKTCLEKDDLHRFIRRIIGNGGIFAPETAMGIKINAQGNPDSVFLKSMNRILNLVCERIFHLWLQPEWLFKLFPQSKEHDHCIKQMHDFTDDVIERKREEVNSEKLNLGSYKRNTFLDLLISLSGGEKGYNNEELREEVLTLVMAGTDTSAVAVGNTLKLLGKYPEIQDKVYQE
;
A
#
# COMPACT_ATOMS: atom_id res chain seq x y z
N MET A 1 -7.23 -16.03 -21.74
CA MET A 1 -8.07 -14.81 -21.69
C MET A 1 -9.40 -15.00 -20.95
N TYR A 2 -10.12 -16.12 -21.14
CA TYR A 2 -11.43 -16.40 -20.50
C TYR A 2 -11.43 -16.53 -18.96
N ASN A 3 -10.40 -17.13 -18.35
CA ASN A 3 -10.33 -17.30 -16.88
C ASN A 3 -10.18 -15.97 -16.13
N ASN A 4 -9.53 -14.98 -16.74
CA ASN A 4 -9.29 -13.67 -16.16
C ASN A 4 -10.60 -12.83 -16.09
N LEU A 5 -11.47 -12.98 -17.09
CA LEU A 5 -12.80 -12.36 -17.11
C LEU A 5 -13.75 -12.94 -16.06
N ARG A 6 -13.66 -14.26 -15.82
CA ARG A 6 -14.49 -14.98 -14.83
C ARG A 6 -14.06 -14.70 -13.39
N LEU A 7 -12.75 -14.52 -13.16
CA LEU A 7 -12.21 -14.04 -11.89
C LEU A 7 -12.64 -12.58 -11.63
N LYS A 8 -12.50 -11.69 -12.62
CA LYS A 8 -12.99 -10.30 -12.52
C LYS A 8 -14.50 -10.21 -12.27
N SER A 9 -15.31 -11.09 -12.86
CA SER A 9 -16.77 -11.09 -12.62
C SER A 9 -17.15 -11.63 -11.24
N LYS A 10 -16.48 -12.69 -10.77
CA LYS A 10 -16.64 -13.18 -9.38
C LYS A 10 -16.22 -12.12 -8.36
N LEU A 11 -15.09 -11.45 -8.60
CA LEU A 11 -14.62 -10.33 -7.79
C LEU A 11 -15.63 -9.18 -7.76
N LYS A 12 -16.13 -8.74 -8.93
CA LYS A 12 -17.19 -7.72 -8.99
C LYS A 12 -18.42 -8.10 -8.18
N LYS A 13 -18.82 -9.38 -8.22
CA LYS A 13 -19.96 -9.88 -7.46
C LYS A 13 -19.69 -9.86 -5.95
N ILE A 14 -18.53 -10.35 -5.52
CA ILE A 14 -18.10 -10.29 -4.11
C ILE A 14 -18.04 -8.84 -3.62
N PHE A 15 -17.43 -7.94 -4.38
CA PHE A 15 -17.40 -6.51 -4.06
C PHE A 15 -18.80 -5.90 -3.96
N SER A 16 -19.71 -6.27 -4.87
CA SER A 16 -21.10 -5.83 -4.82
C SER A 16 -21.81 -6.34 -3.56
N ASP A 17 -21.57 -7.59 -3.18
CA ASP A 17 -22.18 -8.22 -2.00
C ASP A 17 -21.63 -7.60 -0.69
N ILE A 18 -20.32 -7.33 -0.64
CA ILE A 18 -19.68 -6.58 0.45
C ILE A 18 -20.25 -5.17 0.54
N MET A 19 -20.32 -4.45 -0.59
CA MET A 19 -20.82 -3.07 -0.61
C MET A 19 -22.28 -2.98 -0.19
N THR A 20 -23.10 -3.96 -0.61
CA THR A 20 -24.50 -4.05 -0.19
C THR A 20 -24.60 -4.34 1.32
N SER A 21 -23.70 -5.17 1.85
CA SER A 21 -23.64 -5.46 3.29
C SER A 21 -23.19 -4.24 4.09
N LEU A 22 -22.15 -3.53 3.63
CA LEU A 22 -21.68 -2.27 4.22
C LEU A 22 -22.76 -1.19 4.17
N GLN A 23 -23.53 -1.09 3.08
CA GLN A 23 -24.68 -0.19 2.99
C GLN A 23 -25.74 -0.53 4.03
N LYS A 24 -26.06 -1.80 4.23
CA LYS A 24 -27.01 -2.22 5.28
C LYS A 24 -26.52 -1.86 6.67
N PHE A 25 -25.25 -2.10 6.97
CA PHE A 25 -24.66 -1.68 8.25
C PHE A 25 -24.63 -0.16 8.41
N SER A 26 -24.35 0.58 7.34
CA SER A 26 -24.38 2.05 7.32
C SER A 26 -25.78 2.59 7.59
N TYR A 27 -26.82 2.06 6.94
CA TYR A 27 -28.19 2.49 7.19
C TYR A 27 -28.63 2.15 8.61
N SER A 28 -28.30 0.95 9.10
CA SER A 28 -28.55 0.58 10.49
C SER A 28 -27.82 1.49 11.48
N ALA A 29 -26.60 1.94 11.17
CA ALA A 29 -25.87 2.90 12.00
C ALA A 29 -26.47 4.30 11.93
N MET A 30 -26.96 4.75 10.78
CA MET A 30 -27.69 6.02 10.66
C MET A 30 -28.99 6.02 11.48
N GLU A 31 -29.65 4.87 11.62
CA GLU A 31 -30.84 4.71 12.46
C GLU A 31 -30.52 4.66 13.97
N ASN A 32 -29.27 4.40 14.35
CA ASN A 32 -28.83 4.23 15.74
C ASN A 32 -27.73 5.27 16.09
N ASP A 33 -28.08 6.57 16.09
CA ASP A 33 -27.21 7.69 16.49
C ASP A 33 -25.81 7.70 15.83
N GLY A 34 -25.69 7.11 14.63
CA GLY A 34 -24.48 7.10 13.83
C GLY A 34 -23.40 6.10 14.21
N ILE A 35 -23.63 5.23 15.21
CA ILE A 35 -22.67 4.20 15.65
C ILE A 35 -23.37 2.86 15.89
N VAL A 36 -22.88 1.81 15.23
CA VAL A 36 -23.29 0.42 15.49
C VAL A 36 -22.08 -0.40 15.90
N ARG A 37 -22.26 -1.30 16.88
CA ARG A 37 -21.21 -2.23 17.32
C ARG A 37 -21.64 -3.69 17.08
N GLY A 38 -20.69 -4.53 16.70
CA GLY A 38 -20.91 -5.95 16.46
C GLY A 38 -19.70 -6.78 16.87
N TRP A 39 -19.93 -7.96 17.43
CA TRP A 39 -18.87 -8.90 17.76
C TRP A 39 -18.69 -9.90 16.62
N LEU A 40 -17.45 -10.10 16.17
CA LEU A 40 -17.10 -11.28 15.40
C LEU A 40 -16.01 -12.08 16.15
N SER A 41 -16.39 -13.27 16.60
CA SER A 41 -15.58 -14.11 17.49
C SER A 41 -15.20 -13.36 18.77
N HIS A 42 -13.95 -12.91 18.89
CA HIS A 42 -13.39 -12.22 20.05
C HIS A 42 -13.07 -10.75 19.76
N ILE A 43 -13.34 -10.29 18.53
CA ILE A 43 -13.03 -8.92 18.09
C ILE A 43 -14.33 -8.12 18.03
N LEU A 44 -14.32 -6.97 18.68
CA LEU A 44 -15.42 -6.00 18.66
C LEU A 44 -15.20 -5.02 17.51
N TYR A 45 -16.20 -4.90 16.64
CA TYR A 45 -16.19 -3.98 15.52
C TYR A 45 -17.17 -2.84 15.77
N PHE A 46 -16.78 -1.64 15.34
CA PHE A 46 -17.63 -0.45 15.33
C PHE A 46 -17.79 0.03 13.89
N VAL A 47 -19.01 0.38 13.53
CA VAL A 47 -19.36 1.08 12.29
C VAL A 47 -19.77 2.48 12.70
N VAL A 48 -18.99 3.48 12.29
CA VAL A 48 -19.22 4.90 12.58
C VAL A 48 -19.55 5.60 11.27
N VAL A 49 -20.67 6.31 11.23
CA VAL A 49 -21.15 7.00 10.01
C VAL A 49 -20.96 8.51 10.09
N HIS A 50 -20.98 9.08 11.30
CA HIS A 50 -20.77 10.51 11.48
C HIS A 50 -19.32 10.89 11.19
N PRO A 51 -19.08 11.86 10.29
CA PRO A 51 -17.73 12.19 9.84
C PRO A 51 -16.84 12.74 10.96
N HIS A 52 -17.41 13.49 11.92
CA HIS A 52 -16.68 14.03 13.06
C HIS A 52 -16.22 12.93 14.03
N ASP A 53 -17.09 11.96 14.31
CA ASP A 53 -16.77 10.83 15.19
C ASP A 53 -15.78 9.88 14.51
N LEU A 54 -15.95 9.65 13.21
CA LEU A 54 -15.01 8.89 12.40
C LEU A 54 -13.63 9.54 12.39
N GLU A 55 -13.54 10.86 12.20
CA GLU A 55 -12.28 11.60 12.25
C GLU A 55 -11.61 11.51 13.63
N MET A 56 -12.40 11.64 14.70
CA MET A 56 -11.89 11.49 16.08
C MET A 56 -11.33 10.08 16.29
N VAL A 57 -12.11 9.04 15.99
CA VAL A 57 -11.71 7.63 16.13
C VAL A 57 -10.47 7.33 15.28
N LEU A 58 -10.42 7.79 14.03
CA LEU A 58 -9.26 7.59 13.15
C LEU A 58 -7.99 8.26 13.68
N LYS A 59 -8.11 9.42 14.34
CA LYS A 59 -6.95 10.16 14.88
C LYS A 59 -6.51 9.72 16.27
N THR A 60 -7.44 9.21 17.10
CA THR A 60 -7.17 8.91 18.53
C THR A 60 -7.24 7.44 18.91
N CYS A 61 -8.03 6.62 18.21
CA CYS A 61 -8.33 5.25 18.63
C CYS A 61 -7.92 4.18 17.62
N LEU A 62 -7.84 4.52 16.33
CA LEU A 62 -7.28 3.63 15.32
C LEU A 62 -5.76 3.66 15.48
N GLU A 63 -5.26 2.94 16.48
CA GLU A 63 -3.85 2.63 16.55
C GLU A 63 -3.42 2.05 15.20
N LYS A 64 -2.24 2.49 14.73
CA LYS A 64 -1.61 1.98 13.49
C LYS A 64 -1.66 0.46 13.42
N ASP A 65 -1.69 -0.21 14.57
CA ASP A 65 -1.64 -1.65 14.80
C ASP A 65 -2.58 -2.54 13.99
N ASP A 66 -3.84 -2.21 13.73
CA ASP A 66 -4.72 -3.15 13.00
C ASP A 66 -4.46 -3.15 11.49
N LEU A 67 -4.30 -1.97 10.87
CA LEU A 67 -3.88 -1.89 9.46
C LEU A 67 -2.43 -2.36 9.32
N HIS A 68 -1.56 -1.95 10.25
CA HIS A 68 -0.18 -2.39 10.31
C HIS A 68 -0.11 -3.91 10.47
N ARG A 69 -1.00 -4.58 11.20
CA ARG A 69 -1.04 -6.06 11.28
C ARG A 69 -1.18 -6.71 9.90
N PHE A 70 -1.99 -6.15 9.01
CA PHE A 70 -2.16 -6.69 7.66
C PHE A 70 -1.00 -6.35 6.73
N ILE A 71 -0.42 -5.16 6.86
CA ILE A 71 0.66 -4.69 5.98
C ILE A 71 2.04 -5.15 6.47
N ARG A 72 2.22 -5.44 7.76
CA ARG A 72 3.46 -5.90 8.41
C ARG A 72 4.02 -7.18 7.80
N ARG A 73 3.20 -8.03 7.20
CA ARG A 73 3.74 -9.18 6.46
C ARG A 73 4.50 -8.80 5.20
N ILE A 74 4.14 -7.67 4.61
CA ILE A 74 4.72 -7.15 3.37
C ILE A 74 5.93 -6.28 3.71
N ILE A 75 5.75 -5.32 4.61
CA ILE A 75 6.75 -4.28 4.95
C ILE A 75 7.49 -4.51 6.26
N GLY A 76 7.23 -5.62 6.96
CA GLY A 76 7.84 -5.89 8.26
C GLY A 76 7.60 -4.82 9.31
N ASN A 77 8.65 -4.45 10.05
CA ASN A 77 8.61 -3.41 11.09
C ASN A 77 9.08 -2.04 10.59
N GLY A 78 9.29 -1.89 9.27
CA GLY A 78 9.61 -0.61 8.64
C GLY A 78 8.68 0.51 9.13
N GLY A 79 9.28 1.63 9.52
CA GLY A 79 8.57 2.74 10.13
C GLY A 79 7.57 3.37 9.16
N ILE A 80 6.34 3.61 9.61
CA ILE A 80 5.34 4.44 8.89
C ILE A 80 5.73 5.94 8.90
N PHE A 81 7.03 6.26 8.86
CA PHE A 81 7.55 7.62 8.73
C PHE A 81 8.35 7.72 7.43
N ALA A 82 7.65 7.61 6.31
CA ALA A 82 8.17 7.94 5.01
C ALA A 82 8.11 9.48 4.83
N PRO A 83 9.24 10.20 4.69
CA PRO A 83 9.23 11.51 4.06
C PRO A 83 9.00 11.33 2.56
N GLU A 84 8.19 12.19 1.95
CA GLU A 84 7.70 12.13 0.56
C GLU A 84 8.79 12.33 -0.53
N THR A 85 10.02 11.84 -0.35
CA THR A 85 11.10 12.10 -1.31
C THR A 85 11.48 10.87 -2.13
N ALA A 86 11.40 11.03 -3.45
CA ALA A 86 11.59 10.00 -4.47
C ALA A 86 12.86 9.15 -4.28
N MET A 87 12.69 7.82 -4.35
CA MET A 87 13.76 6.84 -4.17
C MET A 87 14.77 6.75 -5.32
N GLY A 88 14.48 7.40 -6.46
CA GLY A 88 15.35 7.38 -7.64
C GLY A 88 15.55 6.01 -8.26
N ILE A 89 14.69 5.03 -7.94
CA ILE A 89 14.70 3.70 -8.54
C ILE A 89 14.04 3.78 -9.91
N LYS A 90 14.78 3.44 -10.96
CA LYS A 90 14.22 3.25 -12.30
C LYS A 90 13.60 1.86 -12.40
N ILE A 91 12.34 1.72 -11.99
CA ILE A 91 11.56 0.48 -12.11
C ILE A 91 11.18 0.20 -13.58
N ASN A 92 11.31 1.19 -14.47
CA ASN A 92 10.82 1.16 -15.86
C ASN A 92 9.36 0.66 -15.97
N ALA A 93 8.53 1.04 -14.98
CA ALA A 93 7.15 0.62 -14.85
C ALA A 93 6.30 0.99 -16.09
N GLN A 94 6.59 2.12 -16.71
CA GLN A 94 5.89 2.60 -17.91
C GLN A 94 6.27 1.81 -19.18
N GLY A 95 7.53 1.35 -19.28
CA GLY A 95 8.01 0.53 -20.40
C GLY A 95 7.73 -0.98 -20.23
N ASN A 96 7.52 -1.42 -18.98
CA ASN A 96 7.17 -2.80 -18.64
C ASN A 96 6.00 -2.84 -17.63
N PRO A 97 4.78 -2.48 -18.06
CA PRO A 97 3.58 -2.52 -17.20
C PRO A 97 3.24 -3.94 -16.73
N ASP A 98 3.79 -4.95 -17.40
CA ASP A 98 3.60 -6.37 -17.10
C ASP A 98 4.68 -6.93 -16.15
N SER A 99 5.50 -6.08 -15.54
CA SER A 99 6.54 -6.50 -14.60
C SER A 99 5.95 -7.34 -13.47
N VAL A 100 6.70 -8.38 -13.09
CA VAL A 100 6.31 -9.29 -12.01
C VAL A 100 6.07 -8.48 -10.72
N PHE A 101 6.96 -7.53 -10.40
CA PHE A 101 6.83 -6.66 -9.24
C PHE A 101 5.48 -5.92 -9.17
N LEU A 102 5.09 -5.20 -10.23
CA LEU A 102 3.83 -4.43 -10.22
C LEU A 102 2.60 -5.34 -10.16
N LYS A 103 2.65 -6.51 -10.79
CA LYS A 103 1.57 -7.50 -10.73
C LYS A 103 1.42 -8.07 -9.32
N SER A 104 2.53 -8.42 -8.68
CA SER A 104 2.55 -8.94 -7.31
C SER A 104 2.10 -7.88 -6.31
N MET A 105 2.52 -6.62 -6.49
CA MET A 105 2.07 -5.48 -5.66
C MET A 105 0.56 -5.25 -5.81
N ASN A 106 0.05 -5.15 -7.04
CA ASN A 106 -1.40 -5.01 -7.25
C ASN A 106 -2.17 -6.19 -6.67
N ARG A 107 -1.64 -7.41 -6.80
CA ARG A 107 -2.31 -8.59 -6.24
C ARG A 107 -2.31 -8.57 -4.72
N ILE A 108 -1.21 -8.18 -4.08
CA ILE A 108 -1.13 -8.13 -2.62
C ILE A 108 -2.05 -7.06 -2.05
N LEU A 109 -2.11 -5.87 -2.66
CA LEU A 109 -3.04 -4.81 -2.24
C LEU A 109 -4.49 -5.28 -2.34
N ASN A 110 -4.87 -5.97 -3.41
CA ASN A 110 -6.20 -6.55 -3.53
C ASN A 110 -6.49 -7.62 -2.46
N LEU A 111 -5.54 -8.53 -2.19
CA LEU A 111 -5.70 -9.56 -1.16
C LEU A 111 -5.80 -8.96 0.25
N VAL A 112 -5.03 -7.90 0.53
CA VAL A 112 -5.10 -7.17 1.80
C VAL A 112 -6.46 -6.47 1.93
N CYS A 113 -6.93 -5.79 0.89
CA CYS A 113 -8.27 -5.19 0.89
C CYS A 113 -9.37 -6.24 1.09
N GLU A 114 -9.34 -7.37 0.36
CA GLU A 114 -10.25 -8.49 0.55
C GLU A 114 -10.25 -8.96 2.02
N ARG A 115 -9.07 -9.10 2.63
CA ARG A 115 -8.92 -9.55 4.02
C ARG A 115 -9.42 -8.54 5.05
N ILE A 116 -9.23 -7.24 4.81
CA ILE A 116 -9.76 -6.17 5.67
C ILE A 116 -11.29 -6.22 5.71
N PHE A 117 -11.94 -6.33 4.55
CA PHE A 117 -13.40 -6.33 4.45
C PHE A 117 -14.07 -7.67 4.77
N HIS A 118 -13.35 -8.79 4.65
CA HIS A 118 -13.82 -10.09 5.11
C HIS A 118 -13.37 -10.35 6.54
N LEU A 119 -14.20 -9.89 7.48
CA LEU A 119 -13.94 -9.96 8.92
C LEU A 119 -13.56 -11.39 9.41
N TRP A 120 -14.11 -12.44 8.79
CA TRP A 120 -13.77 -13.83 9.12
C TRP A 120 -12.42 -14.30 8.56
N LEU A 121 -11.81 -13.62 7.58
CA LEU A 121 -10.45 -13.90 7.08
C LEU A 121 -9.36 -13.14 7.85
N GLN A 122 -9.74 -12.29 8.80
CA GLN A 122 -8.78 -11.53 9.60
C GLN A 122 -7.92 -12.41 10.52
N PRO A 123 -8.45 -13.44 11.22
CA PRO A 123 -7.64 -14.31 12.06
C PRO A 123 -6.57 -15.06 11.24
N GLU A 124 -5.31 -14.92 11.65
CA GLU A 124 -4.17 -15.39 10.87
C GLU A 124 -4.14 -16.91 10.67
N TRP A 125 -4.51 -17.66 11.70
CA TRP A 125 -4.60 -19.12 11.63
C TRP A 125 -5.64 -19.57 10.59
N LEU A 126 -6.74 -18.82 10.47
CA LEU A 126 -7.83 -19.15 9.56
C LEU A 126 -7.43 -18.80 8.13
N PHE A 127 -6.80 -17.64 7.91
CA PHE A 127 -6.28 -17.24 6.60
C PHE A 127 -5.29 -18.26 6.03
N LYS A 128 -4.38 -18.80 6.86
CA LYS A 128 -3.40 -19.83 6.47
C LYS A 128 -4.01 -21.12 5.91
N LEU A 129 -5.29 -21.40 6.19
CA LEU A 129 -5.99 -22.57 5.65
C LEU A 129 -6.47 -22.37 4.20
N PHE A 130 -6.52 -21.13 3.71
CA PHE A 130 -7.01 -20.82 2.38
C PHE A 130 -5.88 -20.79 1.33
N PRO A 131 -6.16 -21.16 0.06
CA PRO A 131 -5.20 -21.05 -1.04
C PRO A 131 -4.66 -19.62 -1.24
N GLN A 132 -5.49 -18.61 -0.91
CA GLN A 132 -5.11 -17.20 -0.97
C GLN A 132 -3.90 -16.87 -0.09
N SER A 133 -3.66 -17.61 1.01
CA SER A 133 -2.46 -17.41 1.83
C SER A 133 -1.18 -17.80 1.08
N LYS A 134 -1.22 -18.87 0.28
CA LYS A 134 -0.05 -19.28 -0.52
C LYS A 134 0.26 -18.27 -1.63
N GLU A 135 -0.79 -17.73 -2.25
CA GLU A 135 -0.66 -16.67 -3.25
C GLU A 135 -0.10 -15.38 -2.63
N HIS A 136 -0.59 -15.01 -1.44
CA HIS A 136 -0.09 -13.89 -0.66
C HIS A 136 1.42 -14.02 -0.39
N ASP A 137 1.87 -15.16 0.14
CA ASP A 137 3.28 -15.39 0.45
C ASP A 137 4.16 -15.43 -0.81
N HIS A 138 3.63 -15.96 -1.92
CA HIS A 138 4.32 -15.95 -3.22
C HIS A 138 4.52 -14.53 -3.76
N CYS A 139 3.49 -13.69 -3.69
CA CYS A 139 3.58 -12.29 -4.15
C CYS A 139 4.57 -11.49 -3.30
N ILE A 140 4.56 -11.68 -1.97
CA ILE A 140 5.53 -11.05 -1.07
C ILE A 140 6.95 -11.44 -1.46
N LYS A 141 7.21 -12.74 -1.68
CA LYS A 141 8.53 -13.19 -2.10
C LYS A 141 9.01 -12.48 -3.37
N GLN A 142 8.15 -12.39 -4.39
CA GLN A 142 8.50 -11.69 -5.64
C GLN A 142 8.79 -10.21 -5.43
N MET A 143 8.07 -9.55 -4.52
CA MET A 143 8.30 -8.16 -4.16
C MET A 143 9.63 -7.98 -3.40
N HIS A 144 9.94 -8.90 -2.48
CA HIS A 144 11.20 -8.91 -1.75
C HIS A 144 12.38 -9.17 -2.68
N ASP A 145 12.33 -10.21 -3.51
CA ASP A 145 13.38 -10.56 -4.48
C ASP A 145 13.71 -9.35 -5.39
N PHE A 146 12.67 -8.69 -5.93
CA PHE A 146 12.87 -7.49 -6.76
C PHE A 146 13.49 -6.32 -5.98
N THR A 147 13.08 -6.12 -4.73
CA THR A 147 13.56 -5.01 -3.91
C THR A 147 15.03 -5.25 -3.51
N ASP A 148 15.38 -6.48 -3.17
CA ASP A 148 16.75 -6.90 -2.88
C ASP A 148 17.65 -6.67 -4.12
N ASP A 149 17.19 -7.07 -5.31
CA ASP A 149 17.93 -6.82 -6.57
C ASP A 149 18.14 -5.32 -6.85
N VAL A 150 17.17 -4.47 -6.48
CA VAL A 150 17.30 -3.01 -6.61
C VAL A 150 18.31 -2.46 -5.63
N ILE A 151 18.25 -2.89 -4.37
CA ILE A 151 19.17 -2.46 -3.32
C ILE A 151 20.60 -2.85 -3.69
N GLU A 152 20.83 -4.07 -4.17
CA GLU A 152 22.17 -4.54 -4.52
C GLU A 152 22.79 -3.73 -5.68
N ARG A 153 22.04 -3.56 -6.78
CA ARG A 153 22.48 -2.70 -7.90
C ARG A 153 22.80 -1.28 -7.44
N LYS A 154 22.01 -0.76 -6.50
CA LYS A 154 22.21 0.58 -5.96
C LYS A 154 23.44 0.68 -5.05
N ARG A 155 23.74 -0.37 -4.27
CA ARG A 155 24.99 -0.47 -3.49
C ARG A 155 26.21 -0.45 -4.41
N GLU A 156 26.17 -1.18 -5.52
CA GLU A 156 27.25 -1.20 -6.51
C GLU A 156 27.47 0.19 -7.13
N GLU A 157 26.40 0.88 -7.53
CA GLU A 157 26.45 2.26 -8.03
C GLU A 157 27.12 3.20 -7.00
N VAL A 158 26.64 3.21 -5.75
CA VAL A 158 27.17 4.08 -4.68
C VAL A 158 28.65 3.78 -4.38
N ASN A 159 29.05 2.51 -4.37
CA ASN A 159 30.45 2.13 -4.13
C ASN A 159 31.35 2.54 -5.30
N SER A 160 30.89 2.40 -6.55
CA SER A 160 31.61 2.86 -7.73
C SER A 160 31.75 4.39 -7.79
N GLU A 161 30.76 5.11 -7.28
CA GLU A 161 30.76 6.58 -7.22
C GLU A 161 31.67 7.11 -6.10
N LYS A 162 31.76 6.42 -4.95
CA LYS A 162 32.74 6.76 -3.88
C LYS A 162 34.20 6.70 -4.36
N LEU A 163 34.50 5.90 -5.39
CA LEU A 163 35.83 5.85 -6.01
C LEU A 163 36.09 7.03 -6.96
N ASN A 164 35.03 7.70 -7.43
CA ASN A 164 35.09 8.85 -8.33
C ASN A 164 34.79 10.15 -7.56
N LEU A 165 35.77 10.63 -6.80
CA LEU A 165 35.68 11.74 -5.82
C LEU A 165 35.30 13.14 -6.36
N GLY A 166 34.69 13.27 -7.54
CA GLY A 166 34.56 14.56 -8.26
C GLY A 166 33.16 14.99 -8.70
N SER A 167 32.11 14.17 -8.54
CA SER A 167 30.77 14.51 -9.05
C SER A 167 29.79 14.84 -7.92
N TYR A 168 29.41 16.11 -7.77
CA TYR A 168 28.36 16.54 -6.86
C TYR A 168 26.99 16.13 -7.44
N LYS A 169 26.51 14.94 -7.08
CA LYS A 169 25.20 14.42 -7.48
C LYS A 169 24.23 14.55 -6.32
N ARG A 170 22.98 14.91 -6.61
CA ARG A 170 21.93 14.98 -5.60
C ARG A 170 21.57 13.55 -5.16
N ASN A 171 21.91 13.19 -3.93
CA ASN A 171 21.61 11.88 -3.36
C ASN A 171 20.09 11.66 -3.33
N THR A 172 19.64 10.51 -3.82
CA THR A 172 18.27 10.05 -3.66
C THR A 172 18.05 9.61 -2.22
N PHE A 173 16.79 9.43 -1.82
CA PHE A 173 16.49 8.91 -0.49
C PHE A 173 17.13 7.52 -0.27
N LEU A 174 17.14 6.67 -1.30
CA LEU A 174 17.78 5.35 -1.24
C LEU A 174 19.31 5.45 -1.12
N ASP A 175 19.95 6.43 -1.77
CA ASP A 175 21.39 6.66 -1.62
C ASP A 175 21.75 6.98 -0.16
N LEU A 176 20.93 7.79 0.50
CA LEU A 176 21.09 8.14 1.91
C LEU A 176 20.90 6.91 2.81
N LEU A 177 19.83 6.13 2.61
CA LEU A 177 19.60 4.91 3.38
C LEU A 177 20.73 3.89 3.23
N ILE A 178 21.25 3.71 2.01
CA ILE A 178 22.39 2.82 1.76
C ILE A 178 23.67 3.36 2.42
N SER A 179 23.89 4.67 2.41
CA SER A 179 25.05 5.28 3.08
C SER A 179 25.03 5.14 4.60
N LEU A 180 23.82 5.07 5.18
CA LEU A 180 23.57 4.82 6.59
C LEU A 180 23.44 3.33 6.93
N SER A 181 23.53 2.44 5.92
CA SER A 181 23.50 0.99 6.10
C SER A 181 24.91 0.47 6.41
N GLY A 182 25.02 -0.37 7.45
CA GLY A 182 26.28 -0.89 7.95
C GLY A 182 26.83 -0.10 9.16
N GLY A 183 27.49 -0.81 10.08
CA GLY A 183 27.94 -0.29 11.39
C GLY A 183 27.01 -0.71 12.54
N GLU A 184 27.43 -0.49 13.79
CA GLU A 184 26.68 -0.93 15.00
C GLU A 184 25.27 -0.32 15.14
N LYS A 185 24.99 0.78 14.42
CA LYS A 185 23.68 1.49 14.43
C LYS A 185 23.09 1.71 13.03
N GLY A 186 23.67 1.08 12.00
CA GLY A 186 23.19 1.23 10.62
C GLY A 186 22.08 0.25 10.28
N TYR A 187 21.26 0.58 9.29
CA TYR A 187 20.19 -0.31 8.82
C TYR A 187 20.74 -1.65 8.34
N ASN A 188 20.14 -2.74 8.81
CA ASN A 188 20.39 -4.06 8.26
C ASN A 188 19.66 -4.24 6.91
N ASN A 189 19.96 -5.32 6.18
CA ASN A 189 19.38 -5.52 4.84
C ASN A 189 17.86 -5.72 4.87
N GLU A 190 17.32 -6.33 5.92
CA GLU A 190 15.88 -6.53 6.07
C GLU A 190 15.18 -5.20 6.33
N GLU A 191 15.65 -4.41 7.28
CA GLU A 191 15.11 -3.07 7.57
C GLU A 191 15.20 -2.15 6.34
N LEU A 192 16.33 -2.18 5.62
CA LEU A 192 16.50 -1.41 4.40
C LEU A 192 15.48 -1.81 3.33
N ARG A 193 15.25 -3.11 3.13
CA ARG A 193 14.22 -3.62 2.21
C ARG A 193 12.82 -3.18 2.63
N GLU A 194 12.52 -3.27 3.92
CA GLU A 194 11.23 -2.89 4.50
C GLU A 194 10.89 -1.42 4.27
N GLU A 195 11.84 -0.51 4.50
CA GLU A 195 11.68 0.92 4.25
C GLU A 195 11.49 1.23 2.76
N VAL A 196 12.30 0.61 1.90
CA VAL A 196 12.20 0.80 0.44
C VAL A 196 10.85 0.31 -0.07
N LEU A 197 10.41 -0.87 0.37
CA LEU A 197 9.15 -1.44 -0.08
C LEU A 197 7.95 -0.59 0.38
N THR A 198 7.98 -0.10 1.62
CA THR A 198 6.97 0.81 2.16
C THR A 198 6.80 2.05 1.28
N LEU A 199 7.90 2.69 0.91
CA LEU A 199 7.91 3.88 0.07
C LEU A 199 7.38 3.63 -1.34
N VAL A 200 7.77 2.51 -1.98
CA VAL A 200 7.29 2.20 -3.34
C VAL A 200 5.78 2.03 -3.32
N MET A 201 5.27 1.24 -2.36
CA MET A 201 3.84 0.96 -2.27
C MET A 201 3.03 2.21 -1.95
N ALA A 202 3.47 2.99 -0.96
CA ALA A 202 2.77 4.21 -0.55
C ALA A 202 2.75 5.24 -1.69
N GLY A 203 3.87 5.45 -2.37
CA GLY A 203 4.00 6.51 -3.38
C GLY A 203 3.37 6.19 -4.74
N THR A 204 3.25 4.91 -5.11
CA THR A 204 2.83 4.55 -6.48
C THR A 204 1.32 4.69 -6.69
N ASP A 205 0.52 3.93 -5.95
CA ASP A 205 -0.91 3.84 -6.21
C ASP A 205 -1.66 5.09 -5.76
N THR A 206 -1.26 5.69 -4.63
CA THR A 206 -1.91 6.91 -4.10
C THR A 206 -1.71 8.10 -5.03
N SER A 207 -0.48 8.33 -5.49
CA SER A 207 -0.16 9.41 -6.43
C SER A 207 -0.87 9.20 -7.78
N ALA A 208 -0.94 7.96 -8.27
CA ALA A 208 -1.67 7.65 -9.50
C ALA A 208 -3.17 7.97 -9.38
N VAL A 209 -3.79 7.60 -8.26
CA VAL A 209 -5.20 7.92 -7.97
C VAL A 209 -5.40 9.43 -7.79
N ALA A 210 -4.48 10.12 -7.11
CA ALA A 210 -4.52 11.55 -6.92
C ALA A 210 -4.46 12.28 -8.27
N VAL A 211 -3.46 11.98 -9.11
CA VAL A 211 -3.32 12.57 -10.46
C VAL A 211 -4.54 12.24 -11.32
N GLY A 212 -5.02 10.99 -11.31
CA GLY A 212 -6.21 10.60 -12.06
C GLY A 212 -7.47 11.36 -11.65
N ASN A 213 -7.68 11.55 -10.35
CA ASN A 213 -8.80 12.34 -9.84
C ASN A 213 -8.63 13.83 -10.13
N THR A 214 -7.42 14.37 -9.99
CA THR A 214 -7.12 15.76 -10.34
C THR A 214 -7.44 16.03 -11.80
N LEU A 215 -6.93 15.22 -12.74
CA LEU A 215 -7.23 15.36 -14.17
C LEU A 215 -8.73 15.24 -14.47
N LYS A 216 -9.43 14.30 -13.81
CA LYS A 216 -10.88 14.16 -13.91
C LYS A 216 -11.63 15.41 -13.44
N LEU A 217 -11.19 16.02 -12.34
CA LEU A 217 -11.79 17.23 -11.79
C LEU A 217 -11.51 18.44 -12.69
N LEU A 218 -10.28 18.60 -13.19
CA LEU A 218 -9.94 19.65 -14.14
C LEU A 218 -10.79 19.56 -15.40
N GLY A 219 -10.96 18.36 -15.98
CA GLY A 219 -11.83 18.16 -17.13
C GLY A 219 -13.32 18.41 -16.87
N LYS A 220 -13.76 18.45 -15.60
CA LYS A 220 -15.14 18.76 -15.22
C LYS A 220 -15.36 20.26 -14.97
N TYR A 221 -14.32 21.00 -14.60
CA TYR A 221 -14.38 22.41 -14.21
C TYR A 221 -13.40 23.25 -15.06
N PRO A 222 -13.79 23.62 -16.29
CA PRO A 222 -12.93 24.35 -17.23
C PRO A 222 -12.37 25.66 -16.67
N GLU A 223 -13.14 26.36 -15.84
CA GLU A 223 -12.73 27.60 -15.18
C GLU A 223 -11.59 27.41 -14.17
N ILE A 224 -11.49 26.23 -13.56
CA ILE A 224 -10.37 25.87 -12.68
C ILE A 224 -9.19 25.41 -13.54
N GLN A 225 -9.45 24.64 -14.59
CA GLN A 225 -8.43 24.21 -15.55
C GLN A 225 -7.72 25.40 -16.20
N ASP A 226 -8.45 26.43 -16.62
CA ASP A 226 -7.89 27.64 -17.25
C ASP A 226 -6.99 28.42 -16.29
N LYS A 227 -7.34 28.47 -15.00
CA LYS A 227 -6.49 29.08 -13.97
C LYS A 227 -5.18 28.31 -13.80
N VAL A 228 -5.25 26.98 -13.68
CA VAL A 228 -4.06 26.13 -13.57
C VAL A 228 -3.19 26.20 -14.84
N TYR A 229 -3.80 26.41 -16.01
CA TYR A 229 -3.06 26.59 -17.26
C TYR A 229 -2.33 27.95 -17.35
N GLN A 230 -2.83 28.98 -16.65
CA GLN A 230 -2.25 30.32 -16.63
C GLN A 230 -1.19 30.54 -15.54
N GLU A 231 -1.07 29.62 -14.58
CA GLU A 231 0.01 29.60 -13.57
C GLU A 231 1.37 29.22 -14.17
#